data_AF-A0A936MMJ5-F1
#
_entry.id   AF-A0A936MMJ5-F1
#
_cell.length_a   1.000
_cell.length_b   1.000
_cell.length_c   1.000
_cell.angle_alpha   90.00
_cell.angle_beta   90.00
_cell.angle_gamma   90.00
#
_symmetry.space_group_name_H-M   'P 1'
#
loop_
_entity.id
_entity.type
_entity.pdbx_description
1 polymer ?
#
loop_
_entity_poly.entity_id
_entity_poly.type
_entity_poly.pdbx_seq_one_letter_code
_entity_poly.pdbx_strand_id
1 'polypeptide(L)'
;MAFRDIDLTDKCFEEVVAKFLQGLTPEQRLAGLTPKQRLAGLTPEQVLAYYTPEQLLAGLTPEQVLAGMTPEQIAAVLTPEVLEIIARKARH
;
A
#
# COMPACT_ATOMS: atom_id res chain seq x y z
N MET A 1 -50.06 19.84 -4.43
CA MET A 1 -49.29 18.98 -5.34
C MET A 1 -47.99 19.72 -5.68
N ALA A 2 -47.07 19.86 -4.71
CA ALA A 2 -45.88 20.70 -4.84
C ALA A 2 -44.77 20.27 -3.85
N PHE A 3 -44.53 18.97 -3.76
CA PHE A 3 -43.49 18.42 -2.88
C PHE A 3 -42.62 17.35 -3.58
N ARG A 4 -42.90 17.04 -4.85
CA ARG A 4 -42.13 16.05 -5.63
C ARG A 4 -41.03 16.67 -6.48
N ASP A 5 -41.12 17.97 -6.79
CA ASP A 5 -40.19 18.61 -7.73
C ASP A 5 -38.78 18.87 -7.15
N ILE A 6 -38.66 18.99 -5.82
CA ILE A 6 -37.36 19.19 -5.14
C ILE A 6 -36.50 17.92 -5.14
N ASP A 7 -37.10 16.74 -4.94
CA ASP A 7 -36.37 15.46 -4.98
C ASP A 7 -35.91 15.08 -6.40
N LEU A 8 -36.64 15.55 -7.43
CA LEU A 8 -36.31 15.33 -8.84
C LEU A 8 -35.06 16.10 -9.28
N THR A 9 -34.82 17.29 -8.72
CA THR A 9 -33.61 18.09 -9.01
C THR A 9 -32.33 17.50 -8.43
N ASP A 10 -32.39 16.94 -7.21
CA ASP A 10 -31.23 16.36 -6.54
C ASP A 10 -30.76 15.07 -7.25
N LYS A 11 -31.74 14.25 -7.66
CA LYS A 11 -31.49 13.01 -8.40
C LYS A 11 -30.94 13.25 -9.81
N CYS A 12 -31.40 14.32 -10.47
CA CYS A 12 -30.92 14.71 -11.80
C CYS A 12 -29.48 15.26 -11.71
N PHE A 13 -29.15 16.00 -10.66
CA PHE A 13 -27.80 16.49 -10.42
C PHE A 13 -26.80 15.36 -10.15
N GLU A 14 -27.16 14.41 -9.27
CA GLU A 14 -26.38 13.19 -9.01
C GLU A 14 -26.10 12.42 -10.31
N GLU A 15 -27.10 12.28 -11.19
CA GLU A 15 -26.94 11.56 -12.46
C GLU A 15 -26.00 12.29 -13.44
N VAL A 16 -26.07 13.63 -13.50
CA VAL A 16 -25.17 14.46 -14.32
C VAL A 16 -23.74 14.38 -13.79
N VAL A 17 -23.55 14.45 -12.47
CA VAL A 17 -22.23 14.30 -11.83
C VAL A 17 -21.68 12.89 -12.06
N ALA A 18 -22.50 11.85 -11.92
CA ALA A 18 -22.09 10.48 -12.19
C ALA A 18 -21.63 10.28 -13.63
N LYS A 19 -22.37 10.80 -14.63
CA LYS A 19 -21.97 10.74 -16.05
C LYS A 19 -20.69 11.53 -16.31
N PHE A 20 -20.53 12.69 -15.68
CA PHE A 20 -19.30 13.47 -15.78
C PHE A 20 -18.09 12.70 -15.23
N LEU A 21 -18.22 12.08 -14.05
CA LEU A 21 -17.17 11.28 -13.42
C LEU A 21 -16.83 10.02 -14.22
N GLN A 22 -17.80 9.41 -14.91
CA GLN A 22 -17.58 8.27 -15.81
C GLN A 22 -16.74 8.65 -17.04
N GLY A 23 -16.79 9.92 -17.48
CA GLY A 23 -15.99 10.43 -18.58
C GLY A 23 -14.55 10.79 -18.22
N LEU A 24 -14.20 10.81 -16.93
CA LEU A 24 -12.85 11.16 -16.47
C LEU A 24 -11.96 9.93 -16.31
N THR A 25 -10.70 10.06 -16.71
CA THR A 25 -9.68 9.04 -16.41
C THR A 25 -9.35 9.02 -14.91
N PRO A 26 -8.82 7.90 -14.38
CA PRO A 26 -8.35 7.85 -12.99
C PRO A 26 -7.37 8.98 -12.65
N GLU A 27 -6.46 9.32 -13.57
CA GLU A 27 -5.48 10.40 -13.38
C GLU A 27 -6.15 11.75 -13.22
N GLN A 28 -7.16 12.04 -14.05
CA GLN A 28 -7.94 13.28 -13.98
C GLN A 28 -8.74 13.37 -12.68
N ARG A 29 -9.30 12.25 -12.22
CA ARG A 29 -10.05 12.18 -10.95
C ARG A 29 -9.16 12.37 -9.73
N LEU A 30 -7.91 11.95 -9.81
CA LEU A 30 -6.92 12.07 -8.73
C LEU A 30 -6.07 13.34 -8.84
N ALA A 31 -6.26 14.16 -9.88
CA ALA A 31 -5.52 15.40 -10.08
C ALA A 31 -5.72 16.35 -8.89
N GLY A 32 -4.64 16.94 -8.40
CA GLY A 32 -4.66 17.83 -7.23
C GLY A 32 -4.76 17.14 -5.86
N LEU A 33 -4.98 15.82 -5.81
CA LEU A 33 -4.94 15.06 -4.55
C LEU A 33 -3.50 14.73 -4.16
N THR A 34 -3.17 14.96 -2.88
CA THR A 34 -1.92 14.50 -2.28
C THR A 34 -1.90 12.96 -2.17
N PRO A 35 -0.72 12.31 -2.11
CA PRO A 35 -0.64 10.86 -1.91
C PRO A 35 -1.44 10.37 -0.69
N LYS A 36 -1.39 11.13 0.42
CA LYS A 36 -2.16 10.82 1.63
C LYS A 36 -3.68 10.82 1.39
N GLN A 37 -4.18 11.78 0.60
CA GLN A 37 -5.60 11.83 0.26
C GLN A 37 -6.01 10.70 -0.69
N ARG A 38 -5.13 10.30 -1.61
CA ARG A 38 -5.38 9.19 -2.53
C ARG A 38 -5.44 7.83 -1.82
N LEU A 39 -4.64 7.67 -0.76
CA LEU A 39 -4.62 6.46 0.07
C LEU A 39 -5.61 6.51 1.24
N ALA A 40 -6.36 7.61 1.40
CA ALA A 40 -7.31 7.74 2.49
C ALA A 40 -8.41 6.67 2.37
N GLY A 41 -8.64 5.92 3.45
CA GLY A 41 -9.61 4.82 3.48
C GLY A 41 -9.06 3.46 3.03
N LEU A 42 -7.80 3.39 2.57
CA LEU A 42 -7.11 2.13 2.37
C LEU A 42 -6.38 1.70 3.64
N THR A 43 -6.45 0.40 3.94
CA THR A 43 -5.63 -0.22 4.98
C THR A 43 -4.21 -0.44 4.47
N PRO A 44 -3.19 -0.46 5.35
CA PRO A 44 -1.82 -0.79 4.97
C PRO A 44 -1.71 -2.11 4.19
N GLU A 45 -2.48 -3.13 4.58
CA GLU A 45 -2.51 -4.44 3.94
C GLU A 45 -3.01 -4.35 2.50
N GLN A 46 -4.06 -3.56 2.26
CA GLN A 46 -4.58 -3.32 0.91
C GLN A 46 -3.55 -2.62 0.03
N VAL A 47 -2.80 -1.67 0.57
CA VAL A 47 -1.75 -0.96 -0.17
C VAL A 47 -0.59 -1.90 -0.49
N LEU A 48 -0.12 -2.67 0.50
CA LEU A 48 0.99 -3.61 0.34
C LEU A 48 0.67 -4.74 -0.64
N ALA A 49 -0.59 -5.17 -0.75
CA ALA A 49 -1.01 -6.20 -1.69
C ALA A 49 -0.79 -5.84 -3.17
N TYR A 50 -0.64 -4.54 -3.50
CA TYR A 50 -0.32 -4.10 -4.87
C TYR A 50 1.16 -4.22 -5.22
N TYR A 51 2.04 -4.45 -4.23
CA TYR A 51 3.48 -4.52 -4.43
C TYR A 51 3.98 -5.96 -4.39
N THR A 52 4.88 -6.29 -5.30
CA THR A 52 5.66 -7.54 -5.23
C THR A 52 6.70 -7.47 -4.11
N PRO A 53 7.15 -8.63 -3.56
CA PRO A 53 8.23 -8.66 -2.59
C PRO A 53 9.48 -7.90 -3.06
N GLU A 54 9.84 -8.02 -4.34
CA GLU A 54 10.98 -7.33 -4.94
C GLU A 54 10.80 -5.81 -4.93
N GLN A 55 9.59 -5.32 -5.18
CA GLN A 55 9.28 -3.89 -5.14
C GLN A 55 9.27 -3.34 -3.71
N LEU A 56 8.85 -4.13 -2.72
CA LEU A 56 8.89 -3.74 -1.31
C LEU A 56 10.32 -3.70 -0.76
N LEU A 57 11.18 -4.60 -1.24
CA LEU A 57 12.59 -4.65 -0.87
C LEU A 57 13.46 -3.71 -1.72
N ALA A 58 12.91 -3.12 -2.79
CA ALA A 58 13.66 -2.22 -3.66
C ALA A 58 14.14 -0.99 -2.89
N GLY A 59 15.46 -0.79 -2.87
CA GLY A 59 16.10 0.32 -2.17
C GLY A 59 16.39 0.07 -0.69
N LEU A 60 16.06 -1.11 -0.15
CA LEU A 60 16.52 -1.55 1.17
C LEU A 60 17.92 -2.15 1.06
N THR A 61 18.80 -1.83 2.01
CA THR A 61 20.09 -2.52 2.15
C THR A 61 19.88 -3.88 2.83
N PRO A 62 20.81 -4.84 2.64
CA PRO A 62 20.73 -6.13 3.32
C PRO A 62 20.61 -6.00 4.85
N GLU A 63 21.28 -5.02 5.46
CA GLU A 63 21.18 -4.76 6.90
C GLU A 63 19.78 -4.31 7.32
N GLN A 64 19.11 -3.49 6.51
CA GLN A 64 17.76 -3.02 6.79
C GLN A 64 16.73 -4.14 6.69
N VAL A 65 16.92 -5.07 5.75
CA VAL A 65 16.07 -6.27 5.63
C VAL A 65 16.29 -7.19 6.83
N LEU A 66 17.54 -7.46 7.19
CA LEU A 66 17.88 -8.32 8.32
C LEU A 66 17.43 -7.76 9.67
N ALA A 67 17.41 -6.44 9.84
CA ALA A 67 16.92 -5.80 11.06
C ALA A 67 15.45 -6.09 11.37
N GLY A 68 14.65 -6.42 10.35
CA GLY A 68 13.26 -6.85 10.51
C GLY A 68 13.07 -8.35 10.74
N MET A 69 14.14 -9.14 10.71
CA MET A 69 14.09 -10.60 10.86
C MET A 69 14.46 -11.04 12.28
N THR A 70 13.85 -12.12 12.73
CA THR A 70 14.24 -12.79 13.98
C THR A 70 15.55 -13.56 13.80
N PRO A 71 16.34 -13.77 14.88
CA PRO A 71 17.56 -14.58 14.82
C PRO A 71 17.33 -15.98 14.23
N GLU A 72 16.18 -16.60 14.51
CA GLU A 72 15.79 -17.90 13.98
C GLU A 72 15.57 -17.86 12.47
N GLN A 73 14.90 -16.83 11.96
CA GLN A 73 14.69 -16.63 10.52
C GLN A 73 16.01 -16.36 9.80
N ILE A 74 16.91 -15.59 10.41
CA ILE A 74 18.25 -15.34 9.87
C ILE A 74 19.03 -16.66 9.83
N ALA A 75 19.00 -17.45 10.89
CA ALA A 75 19.68 -18.74 10.93
C ALA A 75 19.15 -19.76 9.92
N ALA A 76 17.86 -19.70 9.59
CA ALA A 76 17.27 -20.57 8.57
C ALA A 76 17.77 -20.25 7.13
N VAL A 77 18.23 -19.03 6.89
CA VAL A 77 18.73 -18.57 5.57
C VAL A 77 20.25 -18.69 5.46
N LEU A 78 20.97 -18.63 6.58
CA LEU A 78 22.42 -18.77 6.61
C LEU A 78 22.89 -20.22 6.47
N THR A 79 24.08 -20.41 5.90
CA THR A 79 24.69 -21.74 5.83
C THR A 79 25.23 -22.17 7.20
N PRO A 80 25.30 -23.49 7.50
CA PRO A 80 25.80 -23.98 8.78
C PRO A 80 27.22 -23.51 9.10
N GLU A 81 28.08 -23.31 8.10
CA GLU A 81 29.44 -22.82 8.29
C GLU A 81 29.46 -21.37 8.81
N VAL A 82 28.60 -20.50 8.27
CA VAL A 82 28.50 -19.11 8.70
C VAL A 82 27.96 -19.03 10.13
N LEU A 83 26.98 -19.87 10.47
CA LEU A 83 26.44 -19.97 11.83
C LEU A 83 27.50 -20.43 12.83
N GLU A 84 28.34 -21.40 12.47
CA GLU A 84 29.42 -21.87 13.33
C GLU A 84 30.46 -20.77 13.60
N ILE A 85 30.81 -19.98 12.58
CA ILE A 85 31.72 -18.84 12.72
C ILE A 85 31.15 -17.79 13.69
N ILE A 86 29.86 -17.46 13.56
CA ILE A 86 29.18 -16.51 14.46
C ILE A 86 29.14 -17.06 15.89
N ALA A 87 28.77 -18.33 16.06
CA ALA A 87 28.70 -18.98 17.37
C ALA A 87 30.08 -19.10 18.03
N ARG A 88 31.15 -19.30 17.25
CA ARG A 88 32.53 -19.27 17.75
C ARG A 88 32.94 -17.87 18.18
N LYS A 89 32.57 -16.84 17.41
CA LYS A 89 32.87 -15.44 17.72
C LYS A 89 32.10 -14.93 18.95
N ALA A 90 30.88 -15.41 19.19
CA ALA A 90 30.09 -15.04 20.37
C ALA A 90 30.53 -15.72 21.68
N ARG A 91 31.27 -16.83 21.58
CA ARG A 91 31.83 -17.57 22.73
C ARG A 91 33.19 -17.02 23.20
N HIS A 92 33.72 -16.02 22.51
CA HIS A 92 35.05 -15.46 22.71
C HIS A 92 34.96 -14.01 23.18
#